data_AF-A0A960XR08-F1
#
_entry.id   AF-A0A960XR08-F1
#
_cell.length_a   1.000
_cell.length_b   1.000
_cell.length_c   1.000
_cell.angle_alpha   90.00
_cell.angle_beta   90.00
_cell.angle_gamma   90.00
#
_symmetry.space_group_name_H-M   'P 1'
#
loop_
_entity.id
_entity.type
_entity.pdbx_description
1 polymer ?
#
loop_
_entity_poly.entity_id
_entity_poly.type
_entity_poly.pdbx_seq_one_letter_code
_entity_poly.pdbx_strand_id
1 'polypeptide(L)'
;MSGWVSEEIPAFAVVGRVNMGKSAVLATLLEIDDNELIRVSATPGETTACQVHRVVFNGRECVRFIDTPGFSQPVEAMREIQRLHGAGTPDISTIRRFVAEGGERFADEKRLLEPLAEGAGVLYIVDPSRPLRDDFLAEMEILRWTGRPRLALLNRREGSAGPDEDEWRSRLGAAFNLTRSFDAHHARFDERLRLLTALLDIEERHRSLLQETIRLVNNEWDLRREEAAETILGFLEEALTLRVSATLEEKDLS
;
A
#
# COMPACT_ATOMS: atom_id res chain seq x y z
N MET A 1 21.22 -2.10 11.65
CA MET A 1 20.02 -2.59 10.98
C MET A 1 18.90 -1.68 11.40
N SER A 2 18.35 -0.95 10.46
CA SER A 2 17.18 -0.13 10.71
C SER A 2 16.03 -1.13 10.97
N GLY A 3 15.21 -0.92 12.02
CA GLY A 3 14.29 -1.95 12.52
C GLY A 3 13.08 -2.24 11.61
N TRP A 4 13.24 -2.10 10.30
CA TRP A 4 12.17 -2.08 9.29
C TRP A 4 11.71 -3.49 8.97
N VAL A 5 12.65 -4.39 8.75
CA VAL A 5 12.40 -5.79 8.41
C VAL A 5 12.71 -6.68 9.61
N SER A 6 11.88 -7.70 9.82
CA SER A 6 12.11 -8.75 10.82
C SER A 6 11.85 -10.11 10.20
N GLU A 7 12.41 -11.16 10.77
CA GLU A 7 12.12 -12.53 10.32
C GLU A 7 10.69 -12.97 10.63
N GLU A 8 10.00 -12.29 11.54
CA GLU A 8 8.68 -12.70 12.03
C GLU A 8 7.51 -12.02 11.32
N ILE A 9 7.72 -10.80 10.80
CA ILE A 9 6.65 -9.93 10.29
C ILE A 9 6.92 -9.57 8.82
N PRO A 10 5.96 -9.77 7.91
CA PRO A 10 6.07 -9.35 6.53
C PRO A 10 6.16 -7.83 6.44
N ALA A 11 7.09 -7.36 5.59
CA ALA A 11 7.30 -5.94 5.35
C ALA A 11 7.33 -5.68 3.84
N PHE A 12 6.62 -4.65 3.40
CA PHE A 12 6.56 -4.24 2.00
C PHE A 12 6.93 -2.76 1.88
N ALA A 13 7.91 -2.45 1.03
CA ALA A 13 8.22 -1.08 0.65
C ALA A 13 7.22 -0.61 -0.40
N VAL A 14 6.57 0.51 -0.15
CA VAL A 14 5.59 1.14 -1.04
C VAL A 14 6.32 2.12 -1.95
N VAL A 15 6.57 1.68 -3.18
CA VAL A 15 7.38 2.38 -4.17
C VAL A 15 6.49 2.98 -5.25
N GLY A 16 6.76 4.23 -5.62
CA GLY A 16 6.03 4.93 -6.66
C GLY A 16 6.32 6.42 -6.60
N ARG A 17 6.12 7.12 -7.72
CA ARG A 17 6.34 8.56 -7.78
C ARG A 17 5.33 9.32 -6.94
N VAL A 18 5.68 10.55 -6.59
CA VAL A 18 4.75 11.50 -5.97
C VAL A 18 3.49 11.60 -6.82
N ASN A 19 2.32 11.58 -6.17
CA ASN A 19 1.01 11.62 -6.81
C ASN A 19 0.63 10.39 -7.67
N MET A 20 1.29 9.24 -7.55
CA MET A 20 0.85 8.00 -8.24
C MET A 20 -0.23 7.21 -7.47
N GLY A 21 -0.62 7.69 -6.28
CA GLY A 21 -1.64 7.04 -5.44
C GLY A 21 -1.11 6.18 -4.31
N LYS A 22 0.19 6.30 -3.95
CA LYS A 22 0.76 5.65 -2.76
C LYS A 22 -0.07 5.87 -1.50
N SER A 23 -0.45 7.12 -1.23
CA SER A 23 -1.26 7.48 -0.06
C SER A 23 -2.65 6.85 -0.09
N ALA A 24 -3.29 6.75 -1.27
CA ALA A 24 -4.60 6.11 -1.40
C ALA A 24 -4.51 4.60 -1.15
N VAL A 25 -3.52 3.92 -1.73
CA VAL A 25 -3.27 2.50 -1.47
C VAL A 25 -2.96 2.23 0.00
N LEU A 26 -2.11 3.08 0.62
CA LEU A 26 -1.80 3.00 2.04
C LEU A 26 -3.05 3.21 2.89
N ALA A 27 -3.87 4.21 2.58
CA ALA A 27 -5.14 4.46 3.29
C ALA A 27 -6.10 3.26 3.18
N THR A 28 -6.19 2.60 2.01
CA THR A 28 -6.99 1.38 1.83
C THR A 28 -6.45 0.20 2.63
N LEU A 29 -5.12 -0.03 2.61
CA LEU A 29 -4.48 -1.13 3.35
C LEU A 29 -4.62 -0.97 4.88
N LEU A 30 -4.52 0.28 5.33
CA LEU A 30 -4.54 0.66 6.73
C LEU A 30 -5.94 1.06 7.24
N GLU A 31 -6.95 1.08 6.36
CA GLU A 31 -8.33 1.47 6.64
C GLU A 31 -8.45 2.81 7.42
N ILE A 32 -7.76 3.85 6.94
CA ILE A 32 -7.58 5.13 7.68
C ILE A 32 -8.80 6.07 7.62
N ASP A 33 -9.87 5.75 6.89
CA ASP A 33 -11.02 6.67 6.72
C ASP A 33 -12.15 6.51 7.76
N ASP A 34 -12.08 5.56 8.69
CA ASP A 34 -13.07 5.41 9.76
C ASP A 34 -12.47 5.61 11.17
N ASN A 35 -13.27 6.28 11.99
CA ASN A 35 -12.89 7.11 13.13
C ASN A 35 -12.44 6.35 14.41
N GLU A 36 -11.77 5.19 14.31
CA GLU A 36 -11.16 4.53 15.46
C GLU A 36 -10.04 3.52 15.07
N LEU A 37 -8.79 3.92 15.32
CA LEU A 37 -7.71 3.03 15.78
C LEU A 37 -7.44 1.72 14.99
N ILE A 38 -7.04 1.81 13.72
CA ILE A 38 -5.86 1.01 13.35
C ILE A 38 -4.65 1.84 13.79
N ARG A 39 -3.96 1.36 14.82
CA ARG A 39 -2.83 1.99 15.52
C ARG A 39 -1.67 2.33 14.58
N VAL A 40 -1.81 3.40 13.81
CA VAL A 40 -0.73 3.97 13.01
C VAL A 40 0.05 4.93 13.91
N SER A 41 1.23 4.52 14.37
CA SER A 41 2.21 5.49 14.87
C SER A 41 2.81 6.22 13.67
N ALA A 42 2.10 7.21 13.13
CA ALA A 42 2.72 8.21 12.28
C ALA A 42 3.31 9.28 13.21
N THR A 43 4.60 9.57 13.07
CA THR A 43 5.13 10.88 13.46
C THR A 43 5.00 11.77 12.23
N PRO A 44 4.09 12.76 12.21
CA PRO A 44 3.99 13.67 11.07
C PRO A 44 5.25 14.53 11.02
N GLY A 45 6.00 14.44 9.92
CA GLY A 45 7.21 15.23 9.75
C GLY A 45 8.03 14.76 8.56
N GLU A 46 8.04 15.61 7.53
CA GLU A 46 8.99 15.69 6.41
C GLU A 46 9.15 14.45 5.50
N THR A 47 8.89 14.71 4.21
CA THR A 47 8.98 13.85 3.03
C THR A 47 10.39 13.32 2.72
N THR A 48 11.30 13.32 3.69
CA THR A 48 12.74 13.02 3.56
C THR A 48 13.15 11.71 4.25
N ALA A 49 12.25 11.04 4.97
CA ALA A 49 12.51 9.76 5.63
C ALA A 49 11.45 8.70 5.30
N CYS A 50 11.86 7.43 5.27
CA CYS A 50 10.92 6.30 5.15
C CYS A 50 9.99 6.25 6.37
N GLN A 51 8.69 6.14 6.13
CA GLN A 51 7.68 6.04 7.20
C GLN A 51 7.16 4.61 7.30
N VAL A 52 7.09 4.07 8.52
CA VAL A 52 6.63 2.69 8.75
C VAL A 52 5.21 2.71 9.28
N HIS A 53 4.28 2.16 8.50
CA HIS A 53 2.90 1.93 8.88
C HIS A 53 2.71 0.46 9.28
N ARG A 54 1.99 0.24 10.36
CA ARG A 54 1.81 -1.09 10.97
C ARG A 54 0.35 -1.47 10.97
N VAL A 55 0.03 -2.66 10.46
CA VAL A 55 -1.26 -3.30 10.70
C VAL A 55 -1.15 -4.08 12.00
N VAL A 56 -1.97 -3.72 12.99
CA VAL A 56 -1.90 -4.27 14.34
C VAL A 56 -3.28 -4.76 14.76
N PHE A 57 -3.37 -6.03 15.17
CA PHE A 57 -4.59 -6.62 15.74
C PHE A 57 -4.28 -7.14 17.15
N ASN A 58 -5.14 -6.80 18.12
CA ASN A 58 -4.99 -7.24 19.52
C ASN A 58 -3.59 -6.96 20.10
N GLY A 59 -2.97 -5.84 19.71
CA GLY A 59 -1.61 -5.46 20.13
C GLY A 59 -0.47 -6.22 19.45
N ARG A 60 -0.77 -7.16 18.55
CA ARG A 60 0.22 -7.88 17.75
C ARG A 60 0.37 -7.23 16.39
N GLU A 61 1.61 -6.94 16.00
CA GLU A 61 1.94 -6.46 14.67
C GLU A 61 1.84 -7.61 13.65
N CYS A 62 1.08 -7.36 12.59
CA CYS A 62 0.73 -8.35 11.58
C CYS A 62 1.47 -8.11 10.26
N VAL A 63 1.56 -6.85 9.81
CA VAL A 63 2.18 -6.46 8.54
C VAL A 63 2.78 -5.05 8.66
N ARG A 64 3.91 -4.81 7.98
CA ARG A 64 4.51 -3.47 7.82
C ARG A 64 4.43 -2.99 6.38
N PHE A 65 4.02 -1.74 6.21
CA PHE A 65 4.13 -0.99 4.96
C PHE A 65 5.09 0.16 5.16
N ILE A 66 6.17 0.20 4.37
CA ILE A 66 7.24 1.20 4.47
C ILE A 66 7.02 2.18 3.33
N ASP A 67 6.44 3.35 3.60
CA ASP A 67 6.31 4.42 2.61
C ASP A 67 7.70 5.00 2.35
N THR A 68 8.19 4.78 1.13
CA THR A 68 9.50 5.26 0.71
C THR A 68 9.36 6.58 -0.04
N PRO A 69 10.41 7.42 -0.13
CA PRO A 69 10.48 8.40 -1.20
C PRO A 69 10.33 7.73 -2.58
N GLY A 70 9.97 8.51 -3.60
CA GLY A 70 10.01 8.03 -4.99
C GLY A 70 11.43 8.06 -5.54
N PHE A 71 11.65 7.40 -6.68
CA PHE A 71 12.88 7.62 -7.45
C PHE A 71 12.92 9.08 -7.94
N SER A 72 14.07 9.74 -7.74
CA SER A 72 14.30 11.12 -8.18
C SER A 72 15.05 11.15 -9.51
N GLN A 73 16.00 10.23 -9.72
CA GLN A 73 16.83 10.10 -10.93
C GLN A 73 17.12 8.61 -11.26
N PRO A 74 16.09 7.82 -11.61
CA PRO A 74 16.21 6.37 -11.74
C PRO A 74 17.17 5.94 -12.86
N VAL A 75 17.26 6.70 -13.96
CA VAL A 75 18.15 6.36 -15.08
C VAL A 75 19.63 6.51 -14.67
N GLU A 76 19.96 7.59 -13.98
CA GLU A 76 21.29 7.87 -13.45
C GLU A 76 21.67 6.87 -12.36
N ALA A 77 20.73 6.54 -11.47
CA ALA A 77 20.92 5.53 -10.43
C ALA A 77 21.17 4.15 -11.04
N MET A 78 20.39 3.76 -12.06
CA MET A 78 20.56 2.50 -12.76
C MET A 78 21.95 2.38 -13.39
N ARG A 79 22.42 3.43 -14.06
CA ARG A 79 23.78 3.48 -14.64
C ARG A 79 24.86 3.38 -13.57
N GLU A 80 24.68 4.04 -12.43
CA GLU A 80 25.63 3.97 -11.34
C GLU A 80 25.69 2.57 -10.71
N ILE A 81 24.55 1.93 -10.50
CA ILE A 81 24.47 0.55 -10.00
C ILE A 81 25.19 -0.40 -10.98
N GLN A 82 24.94 -0.27 -12.28
CA GLN A 82 25.65 -1.04 -13.31
C GLN A 82 27.16 -0.79 -13.30
N ARG A 83 27.58 0.48 -13.15
CA ARG A 83 29.01 0.85 -13.05
C ARG A 83 29.66 0.23 -11.81
N LEU A 84 28.98 0.23 -10.67
CA LEU A 84 29.45 -0.39 -9.42
C LEU A 84 29.55 -1.91 -9.54
N HIS A 85 28.63 -2.53 -10.28
CA HIS A 85 28.65 -3.97 -10.56
C HIS A 85 29.79 -4.37 -11.51
N GLY A 86 29.95 -3.63 -12.61
CA GLY A 86 30.83 -4.00 -13.71
C GLY A 86 30.13 -4.92 -14.71
N ALA A 87 30.82 -5.99 -15.12
CA ALA A 87 30.29 -6.92 -16.13
C ALA A 87 29.24 -7.87 -15.52
N GLY A 88 28.08 -7.97 -16.16
CA GLY A 88 27.00 -8.86 -15.73
C GLY A 88 25.71 -8.12 -15.40
N THR A 89 24.78 -8.83 -14.77
CA THR A 89 23.50 -8.27 -14.30
C THR A 89 23.62 -7.95 -12.80
N PRO A 90 23.35 -6.70 -12.38
CA PRO A 90 23.34 -6.36 -10.96
C PRO A 90 22.42 -7.24 -10.12
N ASP A 91 22.81 -7.40 -8.86
CA ASP A 91 22.14 -8.23 -7.88
C ASP A 91 21.96 -7.50 -6.54
N ILE A 92 21.39 -8.19 -5.55
CA ILE A 92 21.17 -7.62 -4.22
C ILE A 92 22.46 -7.17 -3.52
N SER A 93 23.60 -7.80 -3.82
CA SER A 93 24.90 -7.39 -3.26
C SER A 93 25.34 -6.03 -3.81
N THR A 94 25.09 -5.81 -5.09
CA THR A 94 25.33 -4.53 -5.76
C THR A 94 24.39 -3.45 -5.23
N ILE A 95 23.10 -3.76 -5.03
CA ILE A 95 22.14 -2.82 -4.44
C ILE A 95 22.58 -2.40 -3.04
N ARG A 96 22.99 -3.35 -2.18
CA ARG A 96 23.56 -3.03 -0.85
C ARG A 96 24.76 -2.12 -0.93
N ARG A 97 25.66 -2.38 -1.87
CA ARG A 97 26.84 -1.54 -2.10
C ARG A 97 26.46 -0.14 -2.56
N PHE A 98 25.50 0.01 -3.48
CA PHE A 98 24.99 1.31 -3.89
C PHE A 98 24.35 2.08 -2.73
N VAL A 99 23.57 1.41 -1.88
CA VAL A 99 22.99 2.03 -0.68
C VAL A 99 24.07 2.52 0.29
N ALA A 100 25.18 1.78 0.44
CA ALA A 100 26.27 2.15 1.35
C ALA A 100 27.21 3.23 0.77
N GLU A 101 27.62 3.08 -0.49
CA GLU A 101 28.71 3.85 -1.11
C GLU A 101 28.23 4.91 -2.11
N GLY A 102 26.95 4.86 -2.51
CA GLY A 102 26.38 5.78 -3.48
C GLY A 102 26.49 7.23 -3.01
N GLY A 103 26.83 8.13 -3.94
CA GLY A 103 27.00 9.55 -3.64
C GLY A 103 25.71 10.22 -3.15
N GLU A 104 25.84 11.33 -2.41
CA GLU A 104 24.73 12.07 -1.79
C GLU A 104 23.64 12.53 -2.77
N ARG A 105 23.99 12.69 -4.06
CA ARG A 105 23.00 12.98 -5.10
C ARG A 105 21.91 11.90 -5.26
N PHE A 106 22.14 10.69 -4.74
CA PHE A 106 21.21 9.55 -4.79
C PHE A 106 20.50 9.31 -3.45
N ALA A 107 20.37 10.34 -2.60
CA ALA A 107 19.83 10.18 -1.26
C ALA A 107 18.43 9.51 -1.25
N ASP A 108 17.57 9.84 -2.20
CA ASP A 108 16.23 9.27 -2.28
C ASP A 108 16.26 7.80 -2.75
N GLU A 109 17.08 7.48 -3.75
CA GLU A 109 17.24 6.08 -4.18
C GLU A 109 17.87 5.21 -3.09
N LYS A 110 18.86 5.74 -2.36
CA LYS A 110 19.47 5.02 -1.23
C LYS A 110 18.41 4.70 -0.16
N ARG A 111 17.59 5.69 0.22
CA ARG A 111 16.49 5.52 1.19
C ARG A 111 15.41 4.55 0.70
N LEU A 112 15.04 4.62 -0.58
CA LEU A 112 14.07 3.71 -1.19
C LEU A 112 14.59 2.27 -1.23
N LEU A 113 15.87 2.08 -1.53
CA LEU A 113 16.48 0.76 -1.71
C LEU A 113 16.94 0.11 -0.41
N GLU A 114 17.16 0.87 0.66
CA GLU A 114 17.57 0.34 1.97
C GLU A 114 16.59 -0.73 2.54
N PRO A 115 15.25 -0.55 2.58
CA PRO A 115 14.35 -1.58 3.08
C PRO A 115 14.33 -2.82 2.19
N LEU A 116 14.49 -2.63 0.88
CA LEU A 116 14.59 -3.73 -0.10
C LEU A 116 15.92 -4.49 0.07
N ALA A 117 17.00 -3.79 0.38
CA ALA A 117 18.29 -4.39 0.69
C ALA A 117 18.25 -5.25 1.97
N GLU A 118 17.45 -4.83 2.95
CA GLU A 118 17.22 -5.54 4.21
C GLU A 118 16.27 -6.73 4.07
N GLY A 119 15.22 -6.65 3.25
CA GLY A 119 14.31 -7.80 3.11
C GLY A 119 12.92 -7.54 2.61
N ALA A 120 12.48 -6.29 2.57
CA ALA A 120 11.10 -5.97 2.27
C ALA A 120 10.71 -6.41 0.85
N GLY A 121 9.48 -6.89 0.70
CA GLY A 121 8.84 -7.02 -0.60
C GLY A 121 8.58 -5.64 -1.21
N VAL A 122 8.23 -5.62 -2.50
CA VAL A 122 7.94 -4.39 -3.25
C VAL A 122 6.45 -4.32 -3.54
N LEU A 123 5.83 -3.21 -3.14
CA LEU A 123 4.53 -2.78 -3.60
C LEU A 123 4.72 -1.56 -4.51
N TYR A 124 4.75 -1.79 -5.83
CA TYR A 124 5.01 -0.75 -6.82
C TYR A 124 3.72 -0.18 -7.36
N ILE A 125 3.54 1.14 -7.27
CA ILE A 125 2.29 1.83 -7.62
C ILE A 125 2.55 2.78 -8.78
N VAL A 126 1.79 2.60 -9.86
CA VAL A 126 1.89 3.41 -11.08
C VAL A 126 0.51 3.85 -11.54
N ASP A 127 0.47 5.01 -12.20
CA ASP A 127 -0.73 5.54 -12.84
C ASP A 127 -0.65 5.28 -14.36
N PRO A 128 -1.45 4.34 -14.91
CA PRO A 128 -1.39 4.00 -16.33
C PRO A 128 -1.94 5.10 -17.24
N SER A 129 -2.50 6.19 -16.71
CA SER A 129 -2.82 7.38 -17.51
C SER A 129 -1.57 8.14 -17.97
N ARG A 130 -0.42 7.89 -17.34
CA ARG A 130 0.87 8.48 -17.70
C ARG A 130 1.57 7.62 -18.74
N PRO A 131 2.23 8.22 -19.73
CA PRO A 131 2.97 7.47 -20.74
C PRO A 131 4.13 6.73 -20.10
N LEU A 132 4.35 5.49 -20.54
CA LEU A 132 5.51 4.72 -20.13
C LEU A 132 6.78 5.34 -20.74
N ARG A 133 7.78 5.59 -19.91
CA ARG A 133 9.02 6.28 -20.26
C ARG A 133 10.23 5.53 -19.72
N ASP A 134 11.42 5.88 -20.23
CA ASP A 134 12.69 5.21 -19.87
C ASP A 134 13.01 5.26 -18.37
N ASP A 135 12.51 6.29 -17.69
CA ASP A 135 12.64 6.45 -16.26
C ASP A 135 11.87 5.36 -15.49
N PHE A 136 10.63 5.05 -15.87
CA PHE A 136 9.88 3.92 -15.33
C PHE A 136 10.54 2.58 -15.66
N LEU A 137 11.07 2.41 -16.86
CA LEU A 137 11.81 1.19 -17.22
C LEU A 137 13.05 1.00 -16.31
N ALA A 138 13.76 2.09 -16.01
CA ALA A 138 14.89 2.06 -15.09
C ALA A 138 14.46 1.73 -13.65
N GLU A 139 13.33 2.29 -13.16
CA GLU A 139 12.76 1.94 -11.86
C GLU A 139 12.48 0.42 -11.77
N MET A 140 11.79 -0.14 -12.78
CA MET A 140 11.44 -1.56 -12.82
C MET A 140 12.68 -2.46 -12.82
N GLU A 141 13.72 -2.12 -13.59
CA GLU A 141 14.96 -2.90 -13.64
C GLU A 141 15.72 -2.87 -12.32
N ILE A 142 15.83 -1.70 -11.67
CA ILE A 142 16.44 -1.58 -10.34
C ILE A 142 15.68 -2.46 -9.34
N LEU A 143 14.35 -2.37 -9.32
CA LEU A 143 13.51 -3.18 -8.43
C LEU A 143 13.65 -4.68 -8.73
N ARG A 144 13.82 -5.08 -10.00
CA ARG A 144 14.07 -6.47 -10.41
C ARG A 144 15.40 -7.00 -9.85
N TRP A 145 16.47 -6.20 -9.88
CA TRP A 145 17.79 -6.59 -9.35
C TRP A 145 17.80 -6.83 -7.84
N THR A 146 16.82 -6.28 -7.11
CA THR A 146 16.68 -6.58 -5.67
C THR A 146 16.31 -8.04 -5.39
N GLY A 147 15.71 -8.74 -6.37
CA GLY A 147 15.27 -10.13 -6.21
C GLY A 147 14.11 -10.33 -5.22
N ARG A 148 13.50 -9.26 -4.71
CA ARG A 148 12.40 -9.34 -3.71
C ARG A 148 11.07 -9.75 -4.34
N PRO A 149 10.10 -10.29 -3.58
CA PRO A 149 8.73 -10.40 -4.09
C PRO A 149 8.19 -9.04 -4.54
N ARG A 150 7.55 -8.97 -5.70
CA ARG A 150 7.15 -7.71 -6.35
C ARG A 150 5.70 -7.77 -6.81
N LEU A 151 4.84 -6.95 -6.21
CA LEU A 151 3.47 -6.67 -6.64
C LEU A 151 3.41 -5.29 -7.30
N ALA A 152 2.89 -5.22 -8.53
CA ALA A 152 2.59 -3.96 -9.20
C ALA A 152 1.08 -3.65 -9.13
N LEU A 153 0.75 -2.42 -8.76
CA LEU A 153 -0.60 -1.87 -8.75
C LEU A 153 -0.74 -0.78 -9.81
N LEU A 154 -1.64 -1.02 -10.76
CA LEU A 154 -2.11 -0.04 -11.73
C LEU A 154 -3.24 0.76 -11.09
N ASN A 155 -2.90 1.93 -10.53
CA ASN A 155 -3.87 2.82 -9.91
C ASN A 155 -4.66 3.58 -10.98
N ARG A 156 -5.86 3.09 -11.29
CA ARG A 156 -6.74 3.73 -12.27
C ARG A 156 -7.53 4.84 -11.59
N ARG A 157 -7.41 6.06 -12.10
CA ARG A 157 -8.34 7.15 -11.76
C ARG A 157 -9.54 7.08 -12.70
N GLU A 158 -10.73 7.39 -12.21
CA GLU A 158 -11.93 7.39 -13.04
C GLU A 158 -11.75 8.29 -14.28
N GLY A 159 -12.20 7.81 -15.44
CA GLY A 159 -12.20 8.56 -16.70
C GLY A 159 -10.90 8.54 -17.50
N SER A 160 -9.82 7.91 -17.02
CA SER A 160 -8.55 7.79 -17.75
C SER A 160 -8.28 6.34 -18.19
N ALA A 161 -8.91 5.90 -19.28
CA ALA A 161 -8.33 4.84 -20.09
C ALA A 161 -7.13 5.45 -20.83
N GLY A 162 -5.95 5.38 -20.22
CA GLY A 162 -4.72 5.83 -20.87
C GLY A 162 -4.47 5.04 -22.17
N PRO A 163 -3.84 5.64 -23.18
CA PRO A 163 -3.54 4.95 -24.44
C PRO A 163 -2.62 3.72 -24.27
N ASP A 164 -1.93 3.62 -23.13
CA ASP A 164 -0.80 2.72 -22.92
C ASP A 164 -1.06 1.63 -21.85
N GLU A 165 -2.31 1.37 -21.43
CA GLU A 165 -2.56 0.42 -20.32
C GLU A 165 -2.07 -1.01 -20.65
N ASP A 166 -2.28 -1.46 -21.89
CA ASP A 166 -1.80 -2.77 -22.33
C ASP A 166 -0.27 -2.84 -22.38
N GLU A 167 0.39 -1.74 -22.76
CA GLU A 167 1.84 -1.64 -22.72
C GLU A 167 2.35 -1.71 -21.27
N TRP A 168 1.74 -0.96 -20.37
CA TRP A 168 2.03 -1.03 -18.94
C TRP A 168 1.88 -2.45 -18.39
N ARG A 169 0.77 -3.14 -18.70
CA ARG A 169 0.55 -4.52 -18.27
C ARG A 169 1.60 -5.48 -18.80
N SER A 170 1.95 -5.37 -20.08
CA SER A 170 2.97 -6.20 -20.71
C SER A 170 4.33 -6.04 -20.03
N ARG A 171 4.74 -4.78 -19.79
CA ARG A 171 6.03 -4.44 -19.18
C ARG A 171 6.10 -4.85 -17.72
N LEU A 172 5.06 -4.57 -16.94
CA LEU A 172 4.97 -5.01 -15.55
C LEU A 172 4.95 -6.55 -15.45
N GLY A 173 4.24 -7.23 -16.35
CA GLY A 173 4.19 -8.70 -16.39
C GLY A 173 5.55 -9.36 -16.62
N ALA A 174 6.49 -8.67 -17.27
CA ALA A 174 7.86 -9.16 -17.45
C ALA A 174 8.77 -8.93 -16.22
N ALA A 175 8.45 -7.94 -15.36
CA ALA A 175 9.31 -7.50 -14.26
C ALA A 175 8.79 -7.87 -12.86
N PHE A 176 7.49 -8.06 -12.70
CA PHE A 176 6.80 -8.26 -11.41
C PHE A 176 6.25 -9.68 -11.28
N ASN A 177 6.14 -10.18 -10.04
CA ASN A 177 5.54 -11.48 -9.76
C ASN A 177 4.02 -11.45 -9.98
N LEU A 178 3.41 -10.30 -9.69
CA LEU A 178 1.98 -10.10 -9.81
C LEU A 178 1.65 -8.67 -10.22
N THR A 179 0.65 -8.51 -11.09
CA THR A 179 0.11 -7.21 -11.48
C THR A 179 -1.39 -7.19 -11.22
N ARG A 180 -1.88 -6.13 -10.57
CA ARG A 180 -3.30 -5.90 -10.28
C ARG A 180 -3.69 -4.48 -10.64
N SER A 181 -4.98 -4.29 -10.96
CA SER A 181 -5.56 -2.95 -10.98
C SER A 181 -6.04 -2.59 -9.59
N PHE A 182 -5.91 -1.32 -9.26
CA PHE A 182 -6.39 -0.73 -8.03
C PHE A 182 -7.29 0.46 -8.38
N ASP A 183 -8.42 0.57 -7.68
CA ASP A 183 -9.35 1.69 -7.78
C ASP A 183 -9.65 2.21 -6.36
N ALA A 184 -9.19 3.43 -6.10
CA ALA A 184 -9.32 4.08 -4.79
C ALA A 184 -10.76 4.48 -4.45
N HIS A 185 -11.65 4.65 -5.43
CA HIS A 185 -13.03 5.10 -5.18
C HIS A 185 -13.92 4.01 -4.56
N HIS A 186 -13.50 2.74 -4.71
CA HIS A 186 -14.13 1.58 -4.10
C HIS A 186 -13.43 1.10 -2.83
N ALA A 187 -12.61 1.96 -2.19
CA ALA A 187 -11.90 1.68 -0.94
C ALA A 187 -12.86 1.51 0.26
N ARG A 188 -13.58 0.39 0.24
CA ARG A 188 -14.30 -0.19 1.36
C ARG A 188 -13.45 -1.38 1.84
N PHE A 189 -14.08 -2.42 2.30
CA PHE A 189 -13.45 -3.66 2.72
C PHE A 189 -12.89 -4.53 1.57
N ASP A 190 -13.61 -4.64 0.45
CA ASP A 190 -13.27 -5.63 -0.58
C ASP A 190 -11.91 -5.34 -1.26
N GLU A 191 -11.56 -4.07 -1.47
CA GLU A 191 -10.27 -3.69 -2.05
C GLU A 191 -9.12 -3.96 -1.08
N ARG A 192 -9.30 -3.66 0.21
CA ARG A 192 -8.34 -4.01 1.27
C ARG A 192 -8.05 -5.52 1.27
N LEU A 193 -9.11 -6.33 1.23
CA LEU A 193 -9.00 -7.79 1.17
C LEU A 193 -8.31 -8.27 -0.11
N ARG A 194 -8.65 -7.69 -1.27
CA ARG A 194 -7.99 -7.99 -2.56
C ARG A 194 -6.49 -7.70 -2.51
N LEU A 195 -6.09 -6.57 -1.94
CA LEU A 195 -4.68 -6.19 -1.82
C LEU A 195 -3.91 -7.12 -0.88
N LEU A 196 -4.46 -7.42 0.31
CA LEU A 196 -3.82 -8.36 1.24
C LEU A 196 -3.70 -9.77 0.63
N THR A 197 -4.70 -10.20 -0.13
CA THR A 197 -4.65 -11.49 -0.86
C THR A 197 -3.59 -11.47 -1.96
N ALA A 198 -3.45 -10.36 -2.70
CA ALA A 198 -2.40 -10.22 -3.71
C ALA A 198 -0.98 -10.24 -3.09
N LEU A 199 -0.82 -9.68 -1.88
CA LEU A 199 0.45 -9.78 -1.13
C LEU A 199 0.71 -11.22 -0.67
N LEU A 200 -0.33 -11.94 -0.24
CA LEU A 200 -0.24 -13.36 0.12
C LEU A 200 0.19 -14.24 -1.07
N ASP A 201 -0.22 -13.90 -2.29
CA ASP A 201 0.16 -14.64 -3.50
C ASP A 201 1.65 -14.54 -3.83
N ILE A 202 2.33 -13.48 -3.39
CA ILE A 202 3.76 -13.25 -3.67
C ILE A 202 4.67 -13.54 -2.47
N GLU A 203 4.12 -13.63 -1.25
CA GLU A 203 4.87 -13.81 -0.02
C GLU A 203 4.80 -15.26 0.50
N GLU A 204 5.93 -15.96 0.43
CA GLU A 204 6.04 -17.36 0.83
C GLU A 204 6.49 -17.51 2.29
N ARG A 205 7.41 -16.66 2.77
CA ARG A 205 8.05 -16.82 4.09
C ARG A 205 7.06 -16.53 5.21
N HIS A 206 6.25 -15.50 5.03
CA HIS A 206 5.28 -15.03 6.03
C HIS A 206 3.84 -15.38 5.68
N ARG A 207 3.63 -16.39 4.83
CA ARG A 207 2.32 -16.79 4.30
C ARG A 207 1.27 -16.99 5.41
N SER A 208 1.63 -17.69 6.48
CA SER A 208 0.72 -17.99 7.60
C SER A 208 0.27 -16.73 8.36
N LEU A 209 1.15 -15.74 8.53
CA LEU A 209 0.83 -14.49 9.21
C LEU A 209 -0.05 -13.59 8.34
N LEU A 210 0.18 -13.54 7.02
CA LEU A 210 -0.72 -12.84 6.10
C LEU A 210 -2.11 -13.50 6.03
N GLN A 211 -2.18 -14.83 6.01
CA GLN A 211 -3.44 -15.56 6.12
C GLN A 211 -4.18 -15.21 7.41
N GLU A 212 -3.48 -15.17 8.53
CA GLU A 212 -4.07 -14.76 9.80
C GLU A 212 -4.57 -13.32 9.77
N THR A 213 -3.78 -12.41 9.21
CA THR A 213 -4.19 -11.01 9.03
C THR A 213 -5.48 -10.90 8.23
N ILE A 214 -5.57 -11.62 7.12
CA ILE A 214 -6.78 -11.68 6.29
C ILE A 214 -7.97 -12.21 7.08
N ARG A 215 -7.80 -13.26 7.89
CA ARG A 215 -8.87 -13.78 8.76
C ARG A 215 -9.35 -12.73 9.76
N LEU A 216 -8.42 -12.04 10.42
CA LEU A 216 -8.73 -10.99 11.38
C LEU A 216 -9.50 -9.83 10.74
N VAL A 217 -9.10 -9.41 9.54
CA VAL A 217 -9.80 -8.39 8.75
C VAL A 217 -11.24 -8.83 8.41
N ASN A 218 -11.45 -10.08 7.99
CA ASN A 218 -12.80 -10.59 7.72
C ASN A 218 -13.68 -10.63 8.99
N ASN A 219 -13.13 -11.12 10.10
CA ASN A 219 -13.88 -11.20 11.36
C ASN A 219 -14.27 -9.82 11.89
N GLU A 220 -13.38 -8.84 11.78
CA GLU A 220 -13.66 -7.44 12.13
C GLU A 220 -14.81 -6.88 11.30
N TRP A 221 -14.82 -7.15 9.99
CA TRP A 221 -15.88 -6.70 9.10
C TRP A 221 -17.24 -7.33 9.41
N ASP A 222 -17.27 -8.63 9.70
CA ASP A 222 -18.50 -9.32 10.09
C ASP A 222 -19.07 -8.75 11.40
N LEU A 223 -18.21 -8.49 12.39
CA LEU A 223 -18.63 -7.87 13.66
C LEU A 223 -19.22 -6.47 13.44
N ARG A 224 -18.53 -5.60 12.69
CA ARG A 224 -19.03 -4.24 12.38
C ARG A 224 -20.36 -4.28 11.63
N ARG A 225 -20.56 -5.28 10.77
CA ARG A 225 -21.82 -5.48 10.04
C ARG A 225 -22.95 -5.87 10.98
N GLU A 226 -22.69 -6.73 11.96
CA GLU A 226 -23.66 -7.10 12.99
C GLU A 226 -24.03 -5.89 13.86
N GLU A 227 -23.03 -5.15 14.36
CA GLU A 227 -23.22 -3.93 15.16
C GLU A 227 -24.02 -2.85 14.41
N ALA A 228 -23.75 -2.66 13.11
CA ALA A 228 -24.50 -1.75 12.27
C ALA A 228 -25.96 -2.20 12.10
N ALA A 229 -26.20 -3.50 11.91
CA ALA A 229 -27.55 -4.04 11.81
C ALA A 229 -28.33 -3.85 13.13
N GLU A 230 -27.71 -4.13 14.27
CA GLU A 230 -28.30 -3.90 15.60
C GLU A 230 -28.64 -2.42 15.81
N THR A 231 -27.74 -1.51 15.44
CA THR A 231 -27.96 -0.05 15.53
C THR A 231 -29.14 0.40 14.67
N ILE A 232 -29.22 -0.09 13.42
CA ILE A 232 -30.33 0.23 12.52
C ILE A 232 -31.66 -0.32 13.06
N LEU A 233 -31.66 -1.56 13.56
CA LEU A 233 -32.85 -2.17 14.15
C LEU A 233 -33.33 -1.41 15.38
N GLY A 234 -32.42 -1.01 16.27
CA GLY A 234 -32.74 -0.18 17.44
C GLY A 234 -33.35 1.16 17.05
N PHE A 235 -32.76 1.86 16.06
CA PHE A 235 -33.33 3.11 15.54
C PHE A 235 -34.73 2.91 14.95
N LEU A 236 -34.95 1.85 14.17
CA LEU A 236 -36.26 1.55 13.59
C LEU A 236 -37.30 1.23 14.68
N GLU A 237 -36.92 0.48 15.72
CA GLU A 237 -37.81 0.19 16.86
C GLU A 237 -38.20 1.49 17.60
N GLU A 238 -37.24 2.35 17.90
CA GLU A 238 -37.50 3.65 18.53
C GLU A 238 -38.41 4.53 17.67
N ALA A 239 -38.13 4.63 16.36
CA ALA A 239 -38.90 5.43 15.43
C ALA A 239 -40.35 4.92 15.28
N LEU A 240 -40.54 3.60 15.22
CA LEU A 240 -41.86 2.98 15.06
C LEU A 240 -42.69 2.99 16.35
N THR A 241 -42.05 3.04 17.51
CA THR A 241 -42.73 3.07 18.81
C THR A 241 -42.95 4.47 19.37
N LEU A 242 -42.34 5.50 18.76
CA LEU A 242 -42.46 6.89 19.17
C LEU A 242 -43.92 7.37 19.14
N ARG A 243 -44.45 7.70 20.31
CA ARG A 243 -45.75 8.37 20.47
C ARG A 243 -45.53 9.77 21.02
N VAL A 244 -46.02 10.77 20.31
CA VAL A 244 -46.04 12.16 20.76
C VAL A 244 -47.48 12.52 21.11
N SER A 245 -47.70 13.05 22.31
CA SER A 245 -49.00 13.57 22.75
C SER A 245 -48.89 15.07 22.97
N ALA A 246 -49.87 15.82 22.47
CA ALA A 246 -49.96 17.27 22.65
C ALA A 246 -51.36 17.63 23.15
N THR A 247 -51.44 18.61 24.04
CA THR A 247 -52.70 19.18 24.51
C THR A 247 -53.17 20.20 23.49
N LEU A 248 -54.37 20.03 22.92
CA LEU A 248 -54.99 20.99 22.01
C LEU A 248 -55.85 21.97 22.83
N GLU A 249 -55.69 23.27 22.60
CA GLU A 249 -56.61 24.26 23.16
C GLU A 249 -57.89 24.32 22.30
N GLU A 250 -59.06 24.50 22.94
CA GLU A 250 -60.38 24.50 22.27
C GLU A 250 -60.51 25.52 21.11
N LYS A 251 -59.65 26.55 21.09
CA LYS A 251 -59.59 27.58 20.03
C LYS A 251 -58.94 27.09 18.73
N ASP A 252 -58.19 26.00 18.76
CA ASP A 252 -57.50 25.45 17.58
C ASP A 252 -58.34 24.38 16.85
N LEU A 253 -59.55 24.10 17.36
CA LEU A 253 -60.49 23.10 16.82
C LEU A 253 -61.64 23.72 15.99
N SER A 254 -61.72 25.06 15.88
CA SER A 254 -62.71 25.80 15.08
C SER A 254 -62.09 26.34 13.79
#